data_AF-A0A5M9WZ99-F1
#
_entry.id   AF-A0A5M9WZ99-F1
#
_cell.length_a   1.000
_cell.length_b   1.000
_cell.length_c   1.000
_cell.angle_alpha   90.00
_cell.angle_beta   90.00
_cell.angle_gamma   90.00
#
_symmetry.space_group_name_H-M   'P 1'
#
loop_
_entity.id
_entity.type
_entity.pdbx_description
1 polymer ?
#
loop_
_entity_poly.entity_id
_entity_poly.type
_entity_poly.pdbx_seq_one_letter_code
_entity_poly.pdbx_strand_id
1 'polypeptide(L)'
;QMFARFGTKVTMLEGGEQILPGFEAELVEPVIRQLKKDGITILTGAKVTGADQYTSHIDLHYTRLNERDVVQAEYALITVGRKPNTDGTLGLENIGLSPTPQGLIEIDGQCRTSIPHIYAIGDIVQGPALAHKASYEAKIAAEAIAGKPSIIDYKAIPLVVFSHPEITSVGLSETECKQKSIPIVDGKSVFSINGRALALKETEGFVKIVAHATSGLILGAQIVGAEASTLISELSLAIEMGATAEDLAMTIHPHPTLGEIIMEAAEQACGKMEKMKTREKTS
;
A
#
# COMPACT_ATOMS: atom_id res chain seq x y z
N GLN A 1 4.47 9.58 13.67
CA GLN A 1 4.48 10.98 13.19
C GLN A 1 3.68 11.91 14.09
N MET A 2 2.38 11.67 14.33
CA MET A 2 1.54 12.51 15.20
C MET A 2 2.19 12.88 16.54
N PHE A 3 2.62 11.89 17.34
CA PHE A 3 3.26 12.13 18.65
C PHE A 3 4.50 13.02 18.56
N ALA A 4 5.35 12.82 17.55
CA ALA A 4 6.55 13.63 17.36
C ALA A 4 6.22 15.11 17.08
N ARG A 5 5.17 15.36 16.29
CA ARG A 5 4.69 16.72 16.00
C ARG A 5 4.06 17.41 17.21
N PHE A 6 3.56 16.65 18.19
CA PHE A 6 3.12 17.15 19.49
C PHE A 6 4.26 17.28 20.51
N GLY A 7 5.50 16.99 20.13
CA GLY A 7 6.70 17.18 20.96
C GLY A 7 7.21 15.93 21.67
N THR A 8 6.61 14.76 21.46
CA THR A 8 7.13 13.51 22.02
C THR A 8 8.41 13.08 21.28
N LYS A 9 9.47 12.73 22.01
CA LYS A 9 10.63 12.06 21.41
C LYS A 9 10.24 10.64 21.01
N VAL A 10 10.25 10.34 19.71
CA VAL A 10 9.84 9.03 19.18
C VAL A 10 11.04 8.28 18.63
N THR A 11 11.20 7.03 19.06
CA THR A 11 12.10 6.04 18.45
C THR A 11 11.25 4.91 17.88
N MET A 12 11.45 4.59 16.61
CA MET A 12 10.82 3.46 15.92
C MET A 12 11.85 2.34 15.78
N LEU A 13 11.51 1.15 16.31
CA LEU A 13 12.29 -0.08 16.14
C LEU A 13 11.61 -0.92 15.06
N GLU A 14 12.34 -1.22 13.98
CA GLU A 14 11.89 -2.04 12.86
C GLU A 14 12.84 -3.22 12.70
N GLY A 15 12.30 -4.44 12.74
CA GLY A 15 13.09 -5.67 12.66
C GLY A 15 13.61 -5.96 11.25
N GLY A 16 12.93 -5.48 10.22
CA GLY A 16 13.34 -5.55 8.82
C GLY A 16 14.35 -4.47 8.41
N GLU A 17 14.74 -4.49 7.14
CA GLU A 17 15.74 -3.56 6.59
C GLU A 17 15.17 -2.16 6.31
N GLN A 18 13.85 -2.07 6.11
CA GLN A 18 13.14 -0.83 5.86
C GLN A 18 11.82 -0.76 6.64
N ILE A 19 11.39 0.44 6.96
CA ILE A 19 9.99 0.69 7.36
C ILE A 19 9.09 0.61 6.12
N LEU A 20 7.79 0.41 6.33
CA LEU A 20 6.81 0.29 5.24
C LEU A 20 7.20 -0.76 4.19
N PRO A 21 7.54 -2.01 4.60
CA PRO A 21 8.14 -3.01 3.71
C PRO A 21 7.24 -3.48 2.55
N GLY A 22 5.95 -3.13 2.57
CA GLY A 22 5.02 -3.37 1.46
C GLY A 22 5.14 -2.38 0.29
N PHE A 23 6.04 -1.40 0.36
CA PHE A 23 6.27 -0.42 -0.69
C PHE A 23 7.71 -0.49 -1.21
N GLU A 24 7.91 -0.06 -2.46
CA GLU A 24 9.24 0.06 -3.05
C GLU A 24 10.07 1.14 -2.33
N ALA A 25 11.37 0.92 -2.15
CA ALA A 25 12.23 1.79 -1.35
C ALA A 25 12.23 3.26 -1.81
N GLU A 26 12.16 3.48 -3.12
CA GLU A 26 12.06 4.82 -3.72
C GLU A 26 10.80 5.57 -3.27
N LEU A 27 9.70 4.85 -3.06
CA LEU A 27 8.44 5.42 -2.61
C LEU A 27 8.45 5.75 -1.11
N VAL A 28 9.20 4.98 -0.32
CA VAL A 28 9.34 5.13 1.13
C VAL A 28 10.31 6.26 1.50
N GLU A 29 11.32 6.54 0.65
CA GLU A 29 12.39 7.51 0.94
C GLU A 29 11.87 8.90 1.35
N PRO A 30 10.90 9.53 0.64
CA PRO A 30 10.38 10.84 1.04
C PRO A 30 9.75 10.82 2.43
N VAL A 31 9.05 9.74 2.78
CA VAL A 31 8.46 9.56 4.10
C VAL A 31 9.56 9.45 5.17
N ILE A 32 10.61 8.66 4.94
CA ILE A 32 11.75 8.55 5.88
C ILE A 32 12.41 9.90 6.12
N ARG A 33 12.64 10.69 5.06
CA ARG A 33 13.24 12.03 5.18
C ARG A 33 12.37 12.94 6.04
N GLN A 34 11.06 12.95 5.81
CA GLN A 34 10.14 13.78 6.58
C GLN A 34 10.00 13.30 8.03
N LEU A 35 9.96 12.00 8.29
CA LEU A 35 9.95 11.46 9.66
C LEU A 35 11.21 11.87 10.45
N LYS A 36 12.39 11.82 9.82
CA LYS A 36 13.64 12.29 10.44
C LYS A 36 13.61 13.79 10.71
N LYS A 37 13.08 14.59 9.78
CA LYS A 37 12.88 16.04 9.95
C LYS A 37 11.90 16.36 11.09
N ASP A 38 10.89 15.51 11.29
CA ASP A 38 9.97 15.57 12.43
C ASP A 38 10.61 15.09 13.76
N GLY A 39 11.91 14.78 13.78
CA GLY A 39 12.66 14.40 14.98
C GLY A 39 12.54 12.92 15.37
N ILE A 40 12.01 12.08 14.50
CA ILE A 40 11.82 10.65 14.76
C ILE A 40 13.12 9.90 14.49
N THR A 41 13.57 9.11 15.48
CA THR A 41 14.68 8.17 15.30
C THR A 41 14.14 6.87 14.74
N ILE A 42 14.71 6.37 13.65
CA ILE A 42 14.31 5.10 13.01
C ILE A 42 15.50 4.15 13.08
N LEU A 43 15.30 2.99 13.71
CA LEU A 43 16.29 1.92 13.83
C LEU A 43 15.78 0.68 13.10
N THR A 44 16.27 0.46 11.89
CA THR A 44 16.02 -0.76 11.11
C THR A 44 17.01 -1.87 11.49
N GLY A 45 16.64 -3.12 11.20
CA GLY A 45 17.36 -4.31 11.66
C GLY A 45 17.36 -4.50 13.18
N ALA A 46 16.45 -3.80 13.88
CA ALA A 46 16.34 -3.79 15.34
C ALA A 46 15.22 -4.76 15.77
N LYS A 47 15.62 -5.98 16.18
CA LYS A 47 14.68 -7.00 16.64
C LYS A 47 14.46 -6.86 18.14
N VAL A 48 13.27 -6.45 18.56
CA VAL A 48 12.90 -6.39 19.99
C VAL A 48 12.92 -7.81 20.57
N THR A 49 13.62 -7.99 21.68
CA THR A 49 13.80 -9.29 22.36
C THR A 49 13.10 -9.37 23.72
N GLY A 50 12.73 -8.24 24.31
CA GLY A 50 12.05 -8.20 25.60
C GLY A 50 11.74 -6.78 26.05
N ALA A 51 11.01 -6.67 27.15
CA ALA A 51 10.70 -5.41 27.79
C ALA A 51 10.72 -5.58 29.32
N ASP A 52 11.40 -4.69 30.03
CA ASP A 52 11.29 -4.57 31.48
C ASP A 52 10.45 -3.33 31.81
N GLN A 53 9.38 -3.53 32.57
CA GLN A 53 8.47 -2.45 32.96
C GLN A 53 8.76 -1.99 34.38
N TYR A 54 8.96 -0.69 34.53
CA TYR A 54 9.14 0.00 35.81
C TYR A 54 8.01 0.99 36.06
N THR A 55 7.96 1.56 37.26
CA THR A 55 6.89 2.49 37.67
C THR A 55 6.76 3.72 36.77
N SER A 56 7.87 4.21 36.20
CA SER A 56 7.92 5.46 35.43
C SER A 56 8.41 5.30 33.99
N HIS A 57 8.86 4.11 33.59
CA HIS A 57 9.44 3.87 32.28
C HIS A 57 9.41 2.39 31.90
N ILE A 58 9.71 2.12 30.63
CA ILE A 58 9.88 0.81 30.03
C ILE A 58 11.25 0.78 29.38
N ASP A 59 12.02 -0.27 29.65
CA ASP A 59 13.25 -0.59 28.93
C ASP A 59 12.91 -1.61 27.85
N LEU A 60 12.96 -1.18 26.58
CA LEU A 60 12.81 -2.06 25.42
C LEU A 60 14.18 -2.60 25.00
N HIS A 61 14.38 -3.90 25.21
CA HIS A 61 15.58 -4.61 24.78
C HIS A 61 15.46 -5.02 23.33
N TYR A 62 16.49 -4.76 22.54
CA TYR A 62 16.53 -5.17 21.15
C TYR A 62 17.93 -5.64 20.74
N THR A 63 17.99 -6.45 19.68
CA THR A 63 19.23 -6.86 19.05
C THR A 63 19.36 -6.21 17.68
N ARG A 64 20.51 -5.62 17.38
CA ARG A 64 20.84 -5.03 16.08
C ARG A 64 22.32 -5.30 15.79
N LEU A 65 22.63 -5.81 14.60
CA LEU A 65 24.00 -6.20 14.23
C LEU A 65 24.66 -7.19 15.22
N ASN A 66 23.87 -8.10 15.79
CA ASN A 66 24.27 -9.06 16.84
C ASN A 66 24.68 -8.41 18.18
N GLU A 67 24.47 -7.11 18.35
CA GLU A 67 24.66 -6.40 19.61
C GLU A 67 23.32 -6.19 20.30
N ARG A 68 23.30 -6.35 21.62
CA ARG A 68 22.13 -6.06 22.46
C ARG A 68 22.19 -4.62 22.90
N ASP A 69 21.06 -3.94 22.81
CA ASP A 69 20.93 -2.54 23.18
C ASP A 69 19.53 -2.29 23.78
N VAL A 70 19.34 -1.14 24.42
CA VAL A 70 18.14 -0.78 25.17
C VAL A 70 17.66 0.60 24.75
N VAL A 71 16.36 0.71 24.47
CA VAL A 71 15.68 2.00 24.38
C VAL A 71 14.79 2.17 25.60
N GLN A 72 15.08 3.17 26.43
CA GLN A 72 14.23 3.59 27.52
C GLN A 72 13.14 4.56 27.02
N ALA A 73 11.88 4.34 27.39
CA ALA A 73 10.75 5.20 27.05
C ALA A 73 9.68 5.22 28.15
N GLU A 74 8.89 6.28 28.23
CA GLU A 74 7.73 6.34 29.15
C GLU A 74 6.58 5.42 28.70
N TYR A 75 6.45 5.24 27.38
CA TYR A 75 5.41 4.41 26.76
C TYR A 75 5.99 3.60 25.59
N ALA A 76 5.48 2.38 25.42
CA ALA A 76 5.76 1.53 24.27
C ALA A 76 4.47 1.27 23.48
N LEU A 77 4.48 1.62 22.19
CA LEU A 77 3.38 1.34 21.27
C LEU A 77 3.74 0.13 20.40
N ILE A 78 3.04 -0.98 20.58
CA ILE A 78 3.30 -2.24 19.86
C ILE A 78 2.42 -2.33 18.63
N THR A 79 3.01 -2.16 17.44
CA THR A 79 2.31 -2.18 16.14
C THR A 79 2.95 -3.14 15.15
N VAL A 80 3.34 -4.34 15.62
CA VAL A 80 4.08 -5.34 14.83
C VAL A 80 3.22 -6.14 13.84
N GLY A 81 1.89 -6.01 13.92
CA GLY A 81 0.98 -6.69 13.02
C GLY A 81 -0.40 -6.93 13.62
N ARG A 82 -1.22 -7.69 12.88
CA ARG A 82 -2.57 -8.13 13.26
C ARG A 82 -2.69 -9.62 12.99
N LYS A 83 -3.59 -10.28 13.71
CA LYS A 83 -3.98 -11.67 13.45
C LYS A 83 -5.51 -11.78 13.39
N PRO A 84 -6.06 -12.72 12.62
CA PRO A 84 -7.49 -13.05 12.67
C PRO A 84 -7.93 -13.49 14.08
N ASN A 85 -9.18 -13.22 14.43
CA ASN A 85 -9.78 -13.61 15.71
C ASN A 85 -10.29 -15.06 15.68
N THR A 86 -9.40 -16.01 15.39
CA THR A 86 -9.71 -17.46 15.29
C THR A 86 -9.00 -18.28 16.37
N ASP A 87 -8.87 -17.71 17.56
CA ASP A 87 -8.15 -18.29 18.71
C ASP A 87 -9.03 -19.18 19.61
N GLY A 88 -10.18 -19.62 19.10
CA GLY A 88 -11.18 -20.42 19.81
C GLY A 88 -12.32 -19.60 20.43
N THR A 89 -12.14 -18.29 20.64
CA THR A 89 -13.20 -17.44 21.24
C THR A 89 -14.46 -17.33 20.39
N LEU A 90 -14.34 -17.51 19.07
CA LEU A 90 -15.44 -17.46 18.11
C LEU A 90 -16.26 -18.77 18.05
N GLY A 91 -15.80 -19.84 18.71
CA GLY A 91 -16.50 -21.12 18.76
C GLY A 91 -16.63 -21.84 17.42
N LEU A 92 -15.65 -21.66 16.52
CA LEU A 92 -15.65 -22.25 15.16
C LEU A 92 -15.74 -23.78 15.20
N GLU A 93 -15.16 -24.43 16.21
CA GLU A 93 -15.28 -25.88 16.39
C GLU A 93 -16.72 -26.37 16.53
N ASN A 94 -17.62 -25.55 17.10
CA ASN A 94 -19.01 -25.93 17.35
C ASN A 94 -19.83 -26.03 16.06
N ILE A 95 -19.37 -25.39 14.99
CA ILE A 95 -19.98 -25.45 13.65
C ILE A 95 -19.17 -26.34 12.70
N GLY A 96 -18.07 -26.95 13.16
CA GLY A 96 -17.20 -27.77 12.33
C GLY A 96 -16.39 -26.98 11.28
N LEU A 97 -16.13 -25.69 11.54
CA LEU A 97 -15.29 -24.85 10.69
C LEU A 97 -13.89 -24.76 11.28
N SER A 98 -12.86 -25.02 10.48
CA SER A 98 -11.47 -24.98 10.91
C SER A 98 -10.71 -23.88 10.17
N PRO A 99 -9.98 -23.00 10.87
CA PRO A 99 -9.11 -22.03 10.22
C PRO A 99 -7.87 -22.73 9.63
N THR A 100 -7.21 -22.04 8.68
CA THR A 100 -5.90 -22.44 8.15
C THR A 100 -4.81 -22.34 9.22
N PRO A 101 -3.57 -22.84 8.98
CA PRO A 101 -2.46 -22.65 9.91
C PRO A 101 -2.13 -21.19 10.23
N GLN A 102 -2.53 -20.25 9.35
CA GLN A 102 -2.37 -18.81 9.55
C GLN A 102 -3.55 -18.17 10.31
N GLY A 103 -4.56 -18.95 10.71
CA GLY A 103 -5.77 -18.46 11.36
C GLY A 103 -6.82 -17.90 10.40
N LEU A 104 -6.69 -18.11 9.09
CA LEU A 104 -7.65 -17.58 8.11
C LEU A 104 -8.82 -18.53 7.90
N ILE A 105 -9.97 -18.00 7.50
CA ILE A 105 -11.09 -18.79 7.00
C ILE A 105 -11.00 -18.84 5.48
N GLU A 106 -10.97 -20.06 4.92
CA GLU A 106 -11.04 -20.26 3.49
C GLU A 106 -12.44 -19.95 2.98
N ILE A 107 -12.51 -19.26 1.85
CA ILE A 107 -13.76 -18.87 1.20
C ILE A 107 -13.72 -19.14 -0.30
N ASP A 108 -14.90 -19.37 -0.89
CA ASP A 108 -15.08 -19.34 -2.34
C ASP A 108 -15.18 -17.89 -2.88
N GLY A 109 -15.31 -17.74 -4.20
CA GLY A 109 -15.44 -16.44 -4.84
C GLY A 109 -16.69 -15.65 -4.43
N GLN A 110 -17.70 -16.28 -3.82
CA GLN A 110 -18.90 -15.62 -3.29
C GLN A 110 -18.81 -15.38 -1.77
N CYS A 111 -17.61 -15.47 -1.19
CA CYS A 111 -17.33 -15.35 0.24
C CYS A 111 -17.89 -16.49 1.11
N ARG A 112 -18.31 -17.62 0.54
CA ARG A 112 -18.83 -18.77 1.32
C ARG A 112 -17.70 -19.56 1.93
N THR A 113 -17.88 -19.97 3.18
CA THR A 113 -17.02 -20.96 3.83
C THR A 113 -17.30 -22.38 3.31
N SER A 114 -16.65 -23.39 3.88
CA SER A 114 -17.01 -24.81 3.65
C SER A 114 -18.46 -25.16 4.04
N ILE A 115 -19.12 -24.32 4.84
CA ILE A 115 -20.53 -24.46 5.23
C ILE A 115 -21.37 -23.52 4.35
N PRO A 116 -22.25 -24.03 3.46
CA PRO A 116 -22.84 -23.25 2.36
C PRO A 116 -23.62 -21.98 2.75
N HIS A 117 -24.14 -21.90 3.97
CA HIS A 117 -24.92 -20.77 4.47
C HIS A 117 -24.13 -19.88 5.44
N ILE A 118 -22.83 -20.12 5.59
CA ILE A 118 -21.91 -19.32 6.42
C ILE A 118 -20.88 -18.66 5.52
N TYR A 119 -20.70 -17.36 5.72
CA TYR A 119 -19.83 -16.51 4.93
C TYR A 119 -18.75 -15.88 5.82
N ALA A 120 -17.59 -15.59 5.25
CA ALA A 120 -16.51 -14.88 5.94
C ALA A 120 -15.94 -13.79 5.03
N ILE A 121 -15.60 -12.63 5.61
CA ILE A 121 -15.12 -11.44 4.90
C ILE A 121 -14.09 -10.69 5.75
N GLY A 122 -13.37 -9.76 5.12
CA GLY A 122 -12.46 -8.83 5.76
C GLY A 122 -11.16 -9.46 6.23
N ASP A 123 -10.70 -9.06 7.41
CA ASP A 123 -9.40 -9.44 7.96
C ASP A 123 -9.29 -10.93 8.33
N ILE A 124 -10.41 -11.65 8.38
CA ILE A 124 -10.43 -13.08 8.74
C ILE A 124 -10.18 -14.01 7.53
N VAL A 125 -10.20 -13.48 6.31
CA VAL A 125 -9.98 -14.24 5.07
C VAL A 125 -8.73 -13.73 4.35
N GLN A 126 -8.29 -14.45 3.31
CA GLN A 126 -7.08 -14.10 2.56
C GLN A 126 -7.15 -12.67 1.98
N GLY A 127 -5.98 -12.02 1.92
CA GLY A 127 -5.80 -10.68 1.34
C GLY A 127 -5.35 -9.63 2.36
N PRO A 128 -5.22 -8.36 1.94
CA PRO A 128 -4.80 -7.29 2.83
C PRO A 128 -5.90 -6.94 3.84
N ALA A 129 -5.51 -6.71 5.09
CA ALA A 129 -6.41 -6.33 6.19
C ALA A 129 -6.81 -4.84 6.07
N LEU A 130 -7.81 -4.55 5.23
CA LEU A 130 -8.23 -3.20 4.87
C LEU A 130 -9.76 -3.05 4.92
N ALA A 131 -10.22 -1.91 5.43
CA ALA A 131 -11.65 -1.63 5.59
C ALA A 131 -12.41 -1.60 4.25
N HIS A 132 -11.82 -1.02 3.20
CA HIS A 132 -12.45 -0.99 1.87
C HIS A 132 -12.50 -2.36 1.20
N LYS A 133 -11.51 -3.23 1.44
CA LYS A 133 -11.54 -4.64 1.01
C LYS A 133 -12.66 -5.40 1.72
N ALA A 134 -12.75 -5.29 3.05
CA ALA A 134 -13.82 -5.89 3.83
C ALA A 134 -15.22 -5.41 3.39
N SER A 135 -15.36 -4.10 3.12
CA SER A 135 -16.62 -3.51 2.66
C SER A 135 -17.02 -3.97 1.26
N TYR A 136 -16.05 -4.19 0.36
CA TYR A 136 -16.28 -4.77 -0.95
C TYR A 136 -16.75 -6.23 -0.84
N GLU A 137 -16.04 -7.06 -0.07
CA GLU A 137 -16.43 -8.45 0.18
C GLU A 137 -17.82 -8.56 0.83
N ALA A 138 -18.19 -7.62 1.71
CA ALA A 138 -19.51 -7.56 2.31
C ALA A 138 -20.62 -7.41 1.26
N LYS A 139 -20.40 -6.58 0.23
CA LYS A 139 -21.36 -6.42 -0.88
C LYS A 139 -21.52 -7.73 -1.63
N ILE A 140 -20.41 -8.39 -1.96
CA ILE A 140 -20.42 -9.69 -2.66
C ILE A 140 -21.15 -10.76 -1.83
N ALA A 141 -20.83 -10.89 -0.54
CA ALA A 141 -21.48 -11.84 0.36
C ALA A 141 -22.99 -11.57 0.47
N ALA A 142 -23.39 -10.30 0.65
CA ALA A 142 -24.81 -9.93 0.72
C ALA A 142 -25.56 -10.25 -0.59
N GLU A 143 -24.94 -10.00 -1.74
CA GLU A 143 -25.51 -10.35 -3.04
C GLU A 143 -25.61 -11.86 -3.26
N ALA A 144 -24.60 -12.62 -2.83
CA ALA A 144 -24.62 -14.07 -2.87
C ALA A 144 -25.71 -14.66 -1.96
N ILE A 145 -25.91 -14.11 -0.75
CA ILE A 145 -27.02 -14.46 0.15
C ILE A 145 -28.37 -14.19 -0.52
N ALA A 146 -28.47 -13.10 -1.31
CA ALA A 146 -29.66 -12.77 -2.09
C ALA A 146 -29.82 -13.59 -3.39
N GLY A 147 -28.97 -14.59 -3.63
CA GLY A 147 -29.05 -15.46 -4.81
C GLY A 147 -28.49 -14.86 -6.10
N LYS A 148 -27.76 -13.74 -6.03
CA LYS A 148 -27.07 -13.17 -7.19
C LYS A 148 -25.75 -13.91 -7.47
N PRO A 149 -25.29 -13.95 -8.73
CA PRO A 149 -24.04 -14.63 -9.11
C PRO A 149 -22.78 -13.78 -8.86
N SER A 150 -22.83 -12.81 -7.95
CA SER A 150 -21.72 -11.90 -7.67
C SER A 150 -20.53 -12.64 -7.07
N ILE A 151 -19.34 -12.36 -7.58
CA ILE A 151 -18.07 -12.91 -7.10
C ILE A 151 -17.06 -11.81 -6.83
N ILE A 152 -16.10 -12.09 -5.97
CA ILE A 152 -14.90 -11.30 -5.76
C ILE A 152 -14.10 -11.27 -7.07
N ASP A 153 -13.76 -10.06 -7.53
CA ASP A 153 -12.84 -9.81 -8.64
C ASP A 153 -11.88 -8.68 -8.25
N TYR A 154 -10.76 -9.03 -7.62
CA TYR A 154 -9.76 -8.05 -7.18
C TYR A 154 -8.86 -7.63 -8.32
N LYS A 155 -9.22 -6.57 -9.06
CA LYS A 155 -8.28 -5.97 -10.03
C LYS A 155 -7.43 -4.89 -9.41
N ALA A 156 -8.04 -4.01 -8.61
CA ALA A 156 -7.35 -2.90 -7.97
C ALA A 156 -7.77 -2.74 -6.50
N ILE A 157 -6.87 -3.05 -5.57
CA ILE A 157 -7.03 -2.70 -4.14
C ILE A 157 -5.99 -1.63 -3.81
N PRO A 158 -6.39 -0.36 -3.56
CA PRO A 158 -5.44 0.66 -3.17
C PRO A 158 -4.92 0.40 -1.76
N LEU A 159 -3.60 0.53 -1.58
CA LEU A 159 -2.92 0.58 -0.29
C LEU A 159 -2.61 2.05 0.02
N VAL A 160 -2.85 2.47 1.25
CA VAL A 160 -2.63 3.85 1.69
C VAL A 160 -2.00 3.86 3.07
N VAL A 161 -0.92 4.61 3.23
CA VAL A 161 -0.42 5.03 4.54
C VAL A 161 -0.56 6.54 4.62
N PHE A 162 -1.37 6.98 5.58
CA PHE A 162 -1.66 8.38 5.86
C PHE A 162 -0.52 9.04 6.67
N SER A 163 0.72 8.83 6.22
CA SER A 163 1.87 9.62 6.67
C SER A 163 1.85 11.00 6.00
N HIS A 164 2.80 11.84 6.36
CA HIS A 164 3.08 13.08 5.65
C HIS A 164 4.55 13.06 5.20
N PRO A 165 4.83 13.05 3.88
CA PRO A 165 3.86 12.93 2.79
C PRO A 165 3.08 11.60 2.83
N GLU A 166 1.89 11.57 2.21
CA GLU A 166 1.11 10.34 2.08
C GLU A 166 1.79 9.41 1.07
N ILE A 167 1.58 8.11 1.23
CA ILE A 167 2.11 7.09 0.31
C ILE A 167 1.01 6.10 -0.05
N THR A 168 0.88 5.83 -1.34
CA THR A 168 -0.14 4.94 -1.90
C THR A 168 0.39 4.06 -3.02
N SER A 169 -0.26 2.93 -3.20
CA SER A 169 0.01 2.00 -4.30
C SER A 169 -1.28 1.31 -4.72
N VAL A 170 -1.41 0.98 -6.00
CA VAL A 170 -2.50 0.16 -6.53
C VAL A 170 -1.99 -0.68 -7.69
N GLY A 171 -2.51 -1.90 -7.85
CA GLY A 171 -2.06 -2.83 -8.88
C GLY A 171 -0.63 -3.32 -8.64
N LEU A 172 0.07 -3.64 -9.73
CA LEU A 172 1.42 -4.21 -9.70
C LEU A 172 2.50 -3.12 -9.67
N SER A 173 3.46 -3.27 -8.76
CA SER A 173 4.71 -2.51 -8.76
C SER A 173 5.64 -2.92 -9.90
N GLU A 174 6.66 -2.10 -10.15
CA GLU A 174 7.72 -2.42 -11.12
C GLU A 174 8.46 -3.70 -10.70
N THR A 175 8.78 -3.83 -9.41
CA THR A 175 9.43 -5.02 -8.85
C THR A 175 8.61 -6.29 -9.05
N GLU A 176 7.29 -6.26 -8.78
CA GLU A 176 6.41 -7.41 -9.00
C GLU A 176 6.30 -7.77 -10.49
N CYS A 177 6.22 -6.78 -11.37
CA CYS A 177 6.20 -7.02 -12.82
C CYS A 177 7.49 -7.70 -13.29
N LYS A 178 8.65 -7.24 -12.81
CA LYS A 178 9.95 -7.87 -13.10
C LYS A 178 10.02 -9.32 -12.58
N GLN A 179 9.57 -9.57 -11.35
CA GLN A 179 9.51 -10.93 -10.78
C GLN A 179 8.62 -11.86 -11.60
N LYS A 180 7.52 -11.34 -12.16
CA LYS A 180 6.59 -12.06 -13.02
C LYS A 180 6.99 -12.09 -14.50
N SER A 181 8.14 -11.50 -14.87
CA SER A 181 8.59 -11.36 -16.26
C SER A 181 7.56 -10.68 -17.18
N ILE A 182 6.78 -9.74 -16.65
CA ILE A 182 5.81 -8.96 -17.43
C ILE A 182 6.56 -7.79 -18.10
N PRO A 183 6.46 -7.63 -19.44
CA PRO A 183 7.12 -6.54 -20.13
C PRO A 183 6.42 -5.23 -19.81
N ILE A 184 7.17 -4.28 -19.25
CA ILE A 184 6.62 -3.01 -18.77
C ILE A 184 7.39 -1.80 -19.29
N VAL A 185 6.71 -0.67 -19.21
CA VAL A 185 7.22 0.68 -19.35
C VAL A 185 6.72 1.49 -18.16
N ASP A 186 7.57 2.30 -17.57
CA ASP A 186 7.20 3.17 -16.45
C ASP A 186 7.07 4.62 -16.91
N GLY A 187 6.20 5.40 -16.28
CA GLY A 187 6.12 6.85 -16.44
C GLY A 187 6.15 7.53 -15.08
N LYS A 188 6.89 8.64 -14.92
CA LYS A 188 7.09 9.26 -13.60
C LYS A 188 7.11 10.78 -13.66
N SER A 189 6.18 11.45 -12.97
CA SER A 189 6.25 12.90 -12.77
C SER A 189 6.40 13.26 -11.29
N VAL A 190 7.01 14.41 -11.02
CA VAL A 190 7.44 14.83 -9.66
C VAL A 190 6.67 16.07 -9.21
N PHE A 191 6.32 16.14 -7.91
CA PHE A 191 5.56 17.27 -7.37
C PHE A 191 6.34 18.59 -7.39
N SER A 192 7.66 18.56 -7.56
CA SER A 192 8.51 19.76 -7.59
C SER A 192 8.33 20.66 -8.82
N ILE A 193 7.74 20.13 -9.90
CA ILE A 193 7.44 20.90 -11.12
C ILE A 193 5.94 21.20 -11.29
N ASN A 194 5.09 20.65 -10.42
CA ASN A 194 3.65 20.88 -10.47
C ASN A 194 3.30 22.25 -9.85
N GLY A 195 2.60 23.09 -10.62
CA GLY A 195 2.25 24.45 -10.21
C GLY A 195 1.39 24.52 -8.94
N ARG A 196 0.48 23.56 -8.74
CA ARG A 196 -0.37 23.49 -7.54
C ARG A 196 0.43 23.09 -6.31
N ALA A 197 1.31 22.09 -6.43
CA ALA A 197 2.19 21.66 -5.35
C ALA A 197 3.14 22.79 -4.89
N LEU A 198 3.67 23.56 -5.83
CA LEU A 198 4.45 24.77 -5.54
C LEU A 198 3.64 25.80 -4.74
N ALA A 199 2.38 26.05 -5.13
CA ALA A 199 1.50 26.98 -4.42
C ALA A 199 1.16 26.51 -2.99
N LEU A 200 1.05 25.18 -2.78
CA LEU A 200 0.80 24.57 -1.47
C LEU A 200 2.07 24.44 -0.61
N LYS A 201 3.26 24.63 -1.19
CA LYS A 201 4.58 24.32 -0.58
C LYS A 201 4.72 22.83 -0.22
N GLU A 202 4.08 21.97 -0.99
CA GLU A 202 4.04 20.50 -0.81
C GLU A 202 4.68 19.83 -2.04
N THR A 203 5.96 20.10 -2.28
CA THR A 203 6.67 19.72 -3.52
C THR A 203 7.39 18.38 -3.45
N GLU A 204 7.32 17.69 -2.31
CA GLU A 204 8.02 16.43 -2.10
C GLU A 204 7.22 15.26 -2.68
N GLY A 205 7.94 14.38 -3.39
CA GLY A 205 7.42 13.11 -3.89
C GLY A 205 7.12 13.10 -5.40
N PHE A 206 6.37 12.09 -5.84
CA PHE A 206 6.12 11.79 -7.24
C PHE A 206 4.89 10.89 -7.45
N VAL A 207 4.42 10.83 -8.69
CA VAL A 207 3.55 9.79 -9.23
C VAL A 207 4.34 8.92 -10.19
N LYS A 208 4.19 7.60 -10.06
CA LYS A 208 4.76 6.59 -10.95
C LYS A 208 3.66 5.68 -11.47
N ILE A 209 3.59 5.52 -12.78
CA ILE A 209 2.67 4.62 -13.47
C ILE A 209 3.48 3.48 -14.08
N VAL A 210 2.99 2.25 -13.93
CA VAL A 210 3.53 1.05 -14.55
C VAL A 210 2.53 0.56 -15.60
N ALA A 211 2.93 0.58 -16.87
CA ALA A 211 2.10 0.14 -17.98
C ALA A 211 2.73 -1.05 -18.70
N HIS A 212 1.91 -1.87 -19.35
CA HIS A 212 2.39 -2.97 -20.20
C HIS A 212 3.08 -2.39 -21.46
N ALA A 213 4.30 -2.84 -21.76
CA ALA A 213 5.13 -2.21 -22.80
C ALA A 213 4.50 -2.20 -24.20
N THR A 214 3.77 -3.25 -24.57
CA THR A 214 3.13 -3.39 -25.90
C THR A 214 1.74 -2.76 -25.98
N SER A 215 0.81 -3.17 -25.10
CA SER A 215 -0.59 -2.72 -25.12
C SER A 215 -0.82 -1.36 -24.47
N GLY A 216 0.10 -0.88 -23.63
CA GLY A 216 -0.08 0.36 -22.87
C GLY A 216 -1.04 0.25 -21.68
N LEU A 217 -1.61 -0.92 -21.40
CA LEU A 217 -2.53 -1.13 -20.27
C LEU A 217 -1.86 -0.75 -18.95
N ILE A 218 -2.57 0.01 -18.11
CA ILE A 218 -2.10 0.33 -16.75
C ILE A 218 -2.15 -0.94 -15.90
N LEU A 219 -0.98 -1.34 -15.39
CA LEU A 219 -0.83 -2.52 -14.53
C LEU A 219 -0.78 -2.14 -13.06
N GLY A 220 -0.30 -0.93 -12.76
CA GLY A 220 -0.23 -0.41 -11.41
C GLY A 220 0.25 1.02 -11.38
N ALA A 221 0.14 1.63 -10.20
CA ALA A 221 0.62 2.97 -9.95
C ALA A 221 0.99 3.15 -8.48
N GLN A 222 1.87 4.11 -8.23
CA GLN A 222 2.37 4.47 -6.92
C GLN A 222 2.45 5.98 -6.80
N ILE A 223 2.08 6.50 -5.64
CA ILE A 223 2.13 7.94 -5.36
C ILE A 223 2.75 8.14 -3.99
N VAL A 224 3.68 9.07 -3.89
CA VAL A 224 4.11 9.65 -2.62
C VAL A 224 4.05 11.16 -2.74
N GLY A 225 3.33 11.84 -1.85
CA GLY A 225 3.16 13.29 -1.92
C GLY A 225 1.85 13.78 -1.33
N ALA A 226 1.49 15.03 -1.66
CA ALA A 226 0.24 15.63 -1.20
C ALA A 226 -0.98 14.95 -1.83
N GLU A 227 -1.99 14.67 -1.00
CA GLU A 227 -3.27 14.09 -1.40
C GLU A 227 -3.15 12.76 -2.18
N ALA A 228 -2.06 12.00 -1.96
CA ALA A 228 -1.82 10.72 -2.62
C ALA A 228 -3.00 9.73 -2.45
N SER A 229 -3.66 9.76 -1.29
CA SER A 229 -4.86 8.97 -0.97
C SER A 229 -6.10 9.35 -1.79
N THR A 230 -6.21 10.61 -2.21
CA THR A 230 -7.26 11.07 -3.12
C THR A 230 -6.92 10.70 -4.56
N LEU A 231 -5.70 11.03 -4.98
CA LEU A 231 -5.22 10.85 -6.36
C LEU A 231 -5.22 9.39 -6.82
N ILE A 232 -4.90 8.44 -5.94
CA ILE A 232 -4.85 7.01 -6.27
C ILE A 232 -6.22 6.44 -6.71
N SER A 233 -7.32 7.13 -6.39
CA SER A 233 -8.67 6.69 -6.78
C SER A 233 -8.86 6.68 -8.30
N GLU A 234 -8.31 7.66 -9.00
CA GLU A 234 -8.34 7.72 -10.47
C GLU A 234 -7.59 6.52 -11.08
N LEU A 235 -6.40 6.23 -10.56
CA LEU A 235 -5.57 5.11 -11.02
C LEU A 235 -6.19 3.75 -10.68
N SER A 236 -6.90 3.65 -9.56
CA SER A 236 -7.69 2.47 -9.21
C SER A 236 -8.80 2.24 -10.25
N LEU A 237 -9.54 3.29 -10.60
CA LEU A 237 -10.56 3.22 -11.64
C LEU A 237 -9.97 2.91 -13.01
N ALA A 238 -8.83 3.50 -13.38
CA ALA A 238 -8.16 3.26 -14.64
C ALA A 238 -7.82 1.78 -14.82
N ILE A 239 -7.30 1.11 -13.78
CA ILE A 239 -7.02 -0.34 -13.80
C ILE A 239 -8.32 -1.15 -13.92
N GLU A 240 -9.35 -0.81 -13.16
CA GLU A 240 -10.66 -1.50 -13.24
C GLU A 240 -11.28 -1.45 -14.64
N MET A 241 -11.13 -0.30 -15.32
CA MET A 241 -11.60 -0.07 -16.68
C MET A 241 -10.71 -0.69 -17.76
N GLY A 242 -9.51 -1.16 -17.42
CA GLY A 242 -8.52 -1.60 -18.40
C GLY A 242 -8.00 -0.45 -19.27
N ALA A 243 -7.88 0.74 -18.70
CA ALA A 243 -7.36 1.91 -19.39
C ALA A 243 -5.88 1.75 -19.75
N THR A 244 -5.46 2.49 -20.77
CA THR A 244 -4.07 2.60 -21.20
C THR A 244 -3.41 3.88 -20.69
N ALA A 245 -2.09 3.95 -20.77
CA ALA A 245 -1.34 5.19 -20.54
C ALA A 245 -1.78 6.31 -21.49
N GLU A 246 -2.18 5.97 -22.72
CA GLU A 246 -2.69 6.96 -23.69
C GLU A 246 -4.04 7.53 -23.25
N ASP A 247 -4.95 6.70 -22.71
CA ASP A 247 -6.23 7.18 -22.20
C ASP A 247 -6.05 8.22 -21.08
N LEU A 248 -5.10 7.98 -20.16
CA LEU A 248 -4.76 8.94 -19.10
C LEU A 248 -4.09 10.20 -19.65
N ALA A 249 -3.13 10.05 -20.57
CA ALA A 249 -2.41 11.19 -21.18
C ALA A 249 -3.34 12.09 -22.01
N MET A 250 -4.34 11.50 -22.68
CA MET A 250 -5.30 12.23 -23.52
C MET A 250 -6.52 12.76 -22.74
N THR A 251 -6.61 12.44 -21.44
CA THR A 251 -7.66 12.98 -20.57
C THR A 251 -7.33 14.42 -20.17
N ILE A 252 -8.28 15.34 -20.39
CA ILE A 252 -8.12 16.75 -19.99
C ILE A 252 -8.21 16.85 -18.46
N HIS A 253 -7.06 16.97 -17.81
CA HIS A 253 -6.98 17.23 -16.38
C HIS A 253 -7.14 18.73 -16.08
N PRO A 254 -7.83 19.12 -14.99
CA PRO A 254 -8.02 20.51 -14.64
C PRO A 254 -6.73 21.18 -14.16
N HIS A 255 -6.51 22.44 -14.57
CA HIS A 255 -5.32 23.24 -14.22
C HIS A 255 -5.68 24.49 -13.39
N PRO A 256 -4.91 24.86 -12.34
CA PRO A 256 -3.83 24.08 -11.72
C PRO A 256 -4.37 23.12 -10.65
N THR A 257 -4.03 21.83 -10.73
CA THR A 257 -4.35 20.81 -9.72
C THR A 257 -3.20 19.84 -9.48
N LEU A 258 -3.28 19.09 -8.37
CA LEU A 258 -2.32 18.01 -8.11
C LEU A 258 -2.53 16.84 -9.08
N GLY A 259 -3.76 16.63 -9.58
CA GLY A 259 -4.10 15.52 -10.47
C GLY A 259 -3.39 15.55 -11.82
N GLU A 260 -3.00 16.72 -12.32
CA GLU A 260 -2.26 16.86 -13.59
C GLU A 260 -0.95 16.05 -13.62
N ILE A 261 -0.36 15.76 -12.45
CA ILE A 261 0.84 14.93 -12.36
C ILE A 261 0.63 13.49 -12.85
N ILE A 262 -0.62 12.97 -12.81
CA ILE A 262 -0.99 11.66 -13.33
C ILE A 262 -0.91 11.68 -14.85
N MET A 263 -1.48 12.70 -15.49
CA MET A 263 -1.38 12.96 -16.94
C MET A 263 0.09 13.02 -17.38
N GLU A 264 0.91 13.84 -16.71
CA GLU A 264 2.34 14.00 -17.04
C GLU A 264 3.12 12.68 -16.88
N ALA A 265 2.81 11.89 -15.85
CA ALA A 265 3.40 10.56 -15.67
C ALA A 265 2.99 9.63 -16.82
N ALA A 266 1.73 9.67 -17.25
CA ALA A 266 1.22 8.87 -18.35
C ALA A 266 1.84 9.28 -19.71
N GLU A 267 1.96 10.58 -19.99
CA GLU A 267 2.67 11.11 -21.18
C GLU A 267 4.11 10.60 -21.25
N GLN A 268 4.82 10.54 -20.12
CA GLN A 268 6.16 9.98 -20.08
C GLN A 268 6.20 8.48 -20.41
N ALA A 269 5.22 7.70 -19.94
CA ALA A 269 5.11 6.30 -20.30
C ALA A 269 4.88 6.14 -21.82
N CYS A 270 3.94 6.92 -22.40
CA CYS A 270 3.68 6.96 -23.84
C CYS A 270 4.94 7.30 -24.65
N GLY A 271 5.65 8.38 -24.28
CA GLY A 271 6.87 8.80 -24.96
C GLY A 271 8.00 7.77 -24.89
N LYS A 272 8.08 6.96 -23.83
CA LYS A 272 9.02 5.83 -23.75
C LYS A 272 8.58 4.66 -24.65
N MET A 273 7.28 4.34 -24.70
CA MET A 273 6.73 3.30 -25.58
C MET A 273 7.02 3.59 -27.05
N GLU A 274 6.82 4.83 -27.50
CA GLU A 274 7.10 5.24 -28.89
C GLU A 274 8.57 5.06 -29.25
N LYS A 275 9.49 5.41 -28.34
CA LYS A 275 10.92 5.21 -28.52
C LYS A 275 11.29 3.73 -28.63
N MET A 276 10.66 2.85 -27.87
CA MET A 276 10.87 1.40 -27.96
C MET A 276 10.43 0.86 -29.34
N LYS A 277 9.21 1.21 -29.79
CA LYS A 277 8.69 0.83 -31.11
C LYS A 277 9.58 1.30 -32.26
N THR A 278 10.20 2.48 -32.12
CA THR A 278 11.09 3.03 -33.15
C THR A 278 12.41 2.26 -33.23
N ARG A 279 12.96 1.84 -32.08
CA ARG A 279 14.20 1.05 -32.02
C ARG A 279 14.04 -0.32 -32.67
N GLU A 280 12.93 -1.01 -32.40
CA GLU A 280 12.63 -2.32 -33.00
C GLU A 280 12.50 -2.28 -34.53
N LYS A 281 12.05 -1.15 -35.10
CA LYS A 281 11.96 -0.98 -36.57
C LYS A 281 13.31 -0.74 -37.23
N THR A 282 14.34 -0.35 -36.47
CA THR A 282 15.68 -0.01 -36.97
C THR A 282 16.73 -1.09 -36.72
N SER A 283 16.37 -2.15 -36.00
CA SER A 283 17.20 -3.33 -35.66
C SER A 283 16.80 -4.55 -36.50
#